data_AF-A0A7E5WRT4-F1
#
_entry.id   AF-A0A7E5WRT4-F1
#
_cell.length_a   1.000
_cell.length_b   1.000
_cell.length_c   1.000
_cell.angle_alpha   90.00
_cell.angle_beta   90.00
_cell.angle_gamma   90.00
#
_symmetry.space_group_name_H-M   'P 1'
#
loop_
_entity.id
_entity.type
_entity.pdbx_description
1 polymer ?
#
loop_
_entity_poly.entity_id
_entity_poly.type
_entity_poly.pdbx_seq_one_letter_code
_entity_poly.pdbx_strand_id
1 'polypeptide(L)'
;MWVKGRLVGRIYADTEFIINLQLQPKDFTLLARILYMDPGDGVWGEFELDYVLILQKDVDIKPNPDEVADIQYVPRNKFDNFIANLKYPVTPWFKLMYRHMLPYWWDNLHRLDEIAEPQKIRSFVKKL
;
A
#
# COMPACT_ATOMS: atom_id res chain seq x y z
N MET A 1 1.98 8.05 1.77
CA MET A 1 0.61 8.51 1.47
C MET A 1 -0.37 7.50 2.01
N TRP A 2 -1.00 7.83 3.14
CA TRP A 2 -1.86 6.92 3.89
C TRP A 2 -3.32 7.32 3.66
N VAL A 3 -4.27 6.41 3.92
CA VAL A 3 -5.68 6.66 3.66
C VAL A 3 -6.57 6.12 4.78
N LYS A 4 -7.73 6.76 5.03
CA LYS A 4 -8.57 6.58 6.21
C LYS A 4 -9.04 5.15 6.37
N GLY A 5 -8.70 4.57 7.53
CA GLY A 5 -9.29 3.33 8.01
C GLY A 5 -8.91 2.07 7.24
N ARG A 6 -7.77 2.05 6.52
CA ARG A 6 -7.23 0.83 5.93
C ARG A 6 -5.82 1.02 5.37
N LEU A 7 -4.89 0.21 5.86
CA LEU A 7 -3.50 0.23 5.42
C LEU A 7 -3.40 -0.42 4.03
N VAL A 8 -2.77 0.26 3.07
CA VAL A 8 -2.11 -0.37 1.92
C VAL A 8 -0.76 0.32 1.76
N GLY A 9 0.29 -0.28 2.32
CA GLY A 9 1.66 0.24 2.31
C GLY A 9 2.62 -0.70 3.04
N ARG A 10 3.91 -0.61 2.74
CA ARG A 10 4.99 -1.36 3.39
C ARG A 10 4.92 -1.21 4.91
N ILE A 11 4.93 -2.34 5.62
CA ILE A 11 5.09 -2.41 7.08
C ILE A 11 6.48 -3.00 7.33
N TYR A 12 7.50 -2.28 6.93
CA TYR A 12 8.86 -2.59 7.33
C TYR A 12 9.51 -1.23 7.58
N ALA A 13 10.01 -1.01 8.81
CA ALA A 13 10.85 0.12 9.25
C ALA A 13 10.23 1.49 9.64
N ASP A 14 9.16 1.99 9.02
CA ASP A 14 8.89 3.46 9.10
C ASP A 14 8.13 3.95 10.35
N THR A 15 7.58 3.03 11.15
CA THR A 15 6.71 3.34 12.32
C THR A 15 7.00 2.44 13.52
N GLU A 16 8.26 2.04 13.69
CA GLU A 16 8.66 0.78 14.33
C GLU A 16 8.33 0.57 15.81
N PHE A 17 7.95 1.59 16.59
CA PHE A 17 7.85 1.38 18.04
C PHE A 17 6.41 1.27 18.60
N ILE A 18 5.45 2.07 18.13
CA ILE A 18 4.10 2.06 18.70
C ILE A 18 3.17 1.08 17.98
N ILE A 19 3.33 0.94 16.67
CA ILE A 19 2.45 0.09 15.85
C ILE A 19 2.67 -1.41 16.17
N ASN A 20 3.91 -1.82 16.44
CA ASN A 20 4.24 -3.23 16.68
C ASN A 20 3.63 -3.82 17.96
N LEU A 21 3.32 -3.02 18.98
CA LEU A 21 2.62 -3.51 20.18
C LEU A 21 1.12 -3.77 19.95
N GLN A 22 0.53 -3.09 18.98
CA GLN A 22 -0.91 -3.15 18.70
C GLN A 22 -1.27 -4.17 17.63
N LEU A 23 -0.31 -4.59 16.79
CA LEU A 23 -0.58 -5.42 15.62
C LEU A 23 -0.07 -6.85 15.76
N GLN A 24 -0.87 -7.79 15.28
CA GLN A 24 -0.50 -9.20 15.15
C GLN A 24 -0.54 -9.63 13.68
N PRO A 25 0.24 -10.64 13.25
CA PRO A 25 0.19 -11.12 11.87
C PRO A 25 -1.22 -11.46 11.36
N LYS A 26 -2.09 -11.96 12.25
CA LYS A 26 -3.49 -12.29 11.94
C LYS A 26 -4.38 -11.07 11.64
N ASP A 27 -3.92 -9.86 11.98
CA ASP A 27 -4.66 -8.61 11.72
C ASP A 27 -4.55 -8.19 10.25
N PHE A 28 -3.66 -8.83 9.48
CA PHE A 28 -3.42 -8.52 8.08
C PHE A 28 -4.02 -9.57 7.14
N THR A 29 -4.65 -9.10 6.07
CA THR A 29 -5.01 -9.95 4.93
C THR A 29 -3.95 -9.79 3.83
N LEU A 30 -3.31 -10.89 3.42
CA LEU A 30 -2.44 -10.91 2.24
C LEU A 30 -3.28 -11.04 0.97
N LEU A 31 -3.40 -9.94 0.22
CA LEU A 31 -4.26 -9.89 -0.96
C LEU A 31 -3.61 -10.37 -2.25
N ALA A 32 -2.36 -9.98 -2.49
CA ALA A 32 -1.72 -10.23 -3.78
C ALA A 32 -0.21 -10.18 -3.68
N ARG A 33 0.45 -10.72 -4.70
CA ARG A 33 1.87 -10.51 -4.96
C ARG A 33 2.05 -9.79 -6.29
N ILE A 34 2.86 -8.74 -6.30
CA ILE A 34 3.10 -7.89 -7.46
C ILE A 34 4.57 -7.96 -7.82
N LEU A 35 4.88 -8.32 -9.06
CA LEU A 35 6.25 -8.20 -9.59
C LEU A 35 6.31 -6.96 -10.48
N TYR A 36 7.12 -5.98 -10.10
CA TYR A 36 7.29 -4.75 -10.87
C TYR A 36 8.77 -4.31 -10.91
N MET A 37 9.06 -3.42 -11.84
CA MET A 37 10.38 -2.80 -11.99
C MET A 37 10.16 -1.32 -12.28
N ASP A 38 10.92 -0.46 -11.60
CA ASP A 38 11.06 0.95 -11.91
C ASP A 38 12.56 1.28 -12.02
N PRO A 39 13.06 1.74 -13.17
CA PRO A 39 14.49 2.02 -13.35
C PRO A 39 14.98 3.26 -12.56
N GLY A 40 14.06 4.00 -11.94
CA GLY A 40 14.32 5.23 -11.19
C GLY A 40 15.12 6.26 -11.99
N ASP A 41 16.22 6.74 -11.40
CA ASP A 41 17.05 7.81 -11.97
C ASP A 41 18.30 7.29 -12.74
N GLY A 42 18.40 5.97 -12.92
CA GLY A 42 19.54 5.32 -13.55
C GLY A 42 20.70 5.01 -12.60
N VAL A 43 20.65 5.46 -11.35
CA VAL A 43 21.54 5.03 -10.26
C VAL A 43 20.77 4.19 -9.25
N TRP A 44 19.59 4.67 -8.87
CA TRP A 44 18.65 4.02 -7.97
C TRP A 44 17.39 3.62 -8.72
N GLY A 45 16.82 2.48 -8.34
CA GLY A 45 15.58 1.95 -8.90
C GLY A 45 15.03 0.83 -8.04
N GLU A 46 13.88 0.29 -8.43
CA GLU A 46 13.17 -0.77 -7.74
C GLU A 46 13.02 -1.98 -8.70
N PHE A 47 13.28 -3.19 -8.21
CA PHE A 47 12.89 -4.42 -8.89
C PHE A 47 12.47 -5.46 -7.85
N GLU A 48 11.15 -5.60 -7.67
CA GLU A 48 10.62 -6.19 -6.43
C GLU A 48 9.44 -7.12 -6.70
N LEU A 49 9.38 -8.19 -5.89
CA LEU A 49 8.18 -8.98 -5.68
C LEU A 49 7.52 -8.52 -4.37
N ASP A 50 6.60 -7.59 -4.48
CA ASP A 50 5.90 -7.01 -3.33
C ASP A 50 4.71 -7.87 -2.90
N TYR A 51 4.58 -8.03 -1.58
CA TYR A 51 3.44 -8.66 -0.94
C TYR A 51 2.48 -7.56 -0.46
N VAL A 52 1.27 -7.55 -0.98
CA VAL A 52 0.27 -6.53 -0.62
C VAL A 52 -0.56 -7.00 0.56
N LEU A 53 -0.33 -6.36 1.70
CA LEU A 53 -1.04 -6.58 2.95
C LEU A 53 -2.06 -5.46 3.18
N ILE A 54 -3.27 -5.80 3.62
CA ILE A 54 -4.26 -4.84 4.10
C ILE A 54 -4.54 -5.06 5.58
N LEU A 55 -4.58 -3.96 6.34
CA LEU A 55 -5.01 -3.90 7.75
C LEU A 55 -6.33 -3.14 7.85
N GLN A 56 -7.28 -3.66 8.63
CA GLN A 56 -8.54 -3.00 8.95
C GLN A 56 -8.71 -2.84 10.48
N LYS A 57 -7.96 -1.89 11.05
CA LYS A 57 -7.91 -1.70 12.51
C LYS A 57 -7.65 -0.25 12.85
N ASP A 58 -8.28 0.23 13.92
CA ASP A 58 -7.91 1.50 14.54
C ASP A 58 -6.60 1.31 15.32
N VAL A 59 -5.63 2.20 15.08
CA VAL A 59 -4.28 2.13 15.65
C VAL A 59 -3.80 3.52 16.04
N ASP A 60 -2.99 3.58 17.08
CA ASP A 60 -2.25 4.80 17.42
C ASP A 60 -1.01 4.90 16.53
N ILE A 61 -0.92 5.98 15.75
CA ILE A 61 0.19 6.19 14.84
C ILE A 61 1.18 7.20 15.43
N LYS A 62 2.43 6.78 15.53
CA LYS A 62 3.57 7.66 15.84
C LYS A 62 4.65 7.44 14.77
N PRO A 63 4.70 8.29 13.72
CA PRO A 63 5.67 8.15 12.65
C PRO A 63 7.11 8.40 13.13
N ASN A 64 8.07 7.75 12.49
CA ASN A 64 9.46 8.20 12.53
C ASN A 64 9.60 9.46 11.65
N PRO A 65 9.94 10.64 12.20
CA PRO A 65 10.04 11.87 11.41
C PRO A 65 11.17 11.85 10.37
N ASP A 66 12.16 10.97 10.52
CA ASP A 66 13.24 10.80 9.52
C ASP A 66 12.73 10.11 8.24
N GLU A 67 11.64 9.34 8.34
CA GLU A 67 11.08 8.55 7.23
C GLU A 67 9.74 9.11 6.73
N VAL A 68 8.91 9.65 7.63
CA VAL A 68 7.53 10.05 7.34
C VAL A 68 7.35 11.54 7.63
N ALA A 69 7.25 12.33 6.56
CA ALA A 69 7.03 13.77 6.66
C ALA A 69 5.59 14.15 7.07
N ASP A 70 4.57 13.41 6.62
CA ASP A 70 3.16 13.71 6.92
C ASP A 70 2.26 12.47 6.79
N ILE A 71 1.13 12.50 7.51
CA ILE A 71 0.10 11.46 7.50
C ILE A 71 -1.27 12.10 7.29
N GLN A 72 -1.99 11.56 6.32
CA GLN A 72 -3.37 11.92 6.10
C GLN A 72 -4.24 10.68 6.03
N TYR A 73 -5.49 10.83 6.42
CA TYR A 73 -6.53 9.84 6.27
C TYR A 73 -7.58 10.36 5.29
N VAL A 74 -7.67 9.76 4.10
CA VAL A 74 -8.62 10.17 3.05
C VAL A 74 -9.84 9.22 2.98
N PRO A 75 -11.07 9.72 2.88
CA PRO A 75 -12.22 8.85 2.59
C PRO A 75 -12.20 8.30 1.16
N ARG A 76 -12.71 7.08 0.94
CA ARG A 76 -12.81 6.44 -0.40
C ARG A 76 -13.42 7.36 -1.46
N ASN A 77 -14.52 8.04 -1.13
CA ASN A 77 -15.24 8.95 -2.04
C ASN A 77 -14.48 10.26 -2.34
N LYS A 78 -13.41 10.57 -1.60
CA LYS A 78 -12.54 11.72 -1.86
C LYS A 78 -11.18 11.31 -2.41
N PHE A 79 -10.89 10.01 -2.47
CA PHE A 79 -9.55 9.51 -2.75
C PHE A 79 -9.08 9.83 -4.17
N ASP A 80 -9.94 9.65 -5.18
CA ASP A 80 -9.56 9.94 -6.57
C ASP A 80 -9.24 11.44 -6.77
N ASN A 81 -10.04 12.32 -6.17
CA ASN A 81 -9.77 13.76 -6.19
C ASN A 81 -8.50 14.10 -5.40
N PHE A 82 -8.26 13.44 -4.27
CA PHE A 82 -7.02 13.64 -3.51
C PHE A 82 -5.79 13.26 -4.34
N ILE A 83 -5.81 12.09 -4.99
CA ILE A 83 -4.71 11.65 -5.86
C ILE A 83 -4.45 12.65 -7.00
N ALA A 84 -5.51 13.12 -7.65
CA ALA A 84 -5.41 14.06 -8.76
C ALA A 84 -4.81 15.44 -8.36
N ASN A 85 -4.96 15.84 -7.10
CA ASN A 85 -4.52 17.15 -6.59
C ASN A 85 -3.22 17.09 -5.75
N LEU A 86 -2.55 15.93 -5.68
CA LEU A 86 -1.28 15.82 -5.00
C LEU A 86 -0.21 16.67 -5.68
N LYS A 87 0.48 17.48 -4.89
CA LYS A 87 1.65 18.24 -5.34
C LYS A 87 2.92 17.39 -5.39
N TYR A 88 2.91 16.23 -4.74
CA TYR A 88 4.06 15.34 -4.59
C TYR A 88 3.93 14.13 -5.50
N PRO A 89 5.06 13.58 -5.98
CA PRO A 89 5.04 12.36 -6.78
C PRO A 89 4.49 11.18 -5.98
N VAL A 90 3.66 10.38 -6.64
CA VAL A 90 3.21 9.09 -6.13
C VAL A 90 4.19 8.01 -6.61
N THR A 91 4.55 7.09 -5.71
CA THR A 91 5.51 6.01 -5.99
C THR A 91 5.04 5.11 -7.14
N PRO A 92 5.96 4.49 -7.89
CA PRO A 92 5.61 3.61 -9.01
C PRO A 92 4.69 2.45 -8.62
N TRP A 93 5.03 1.71 -7.56
CA TRP A 93 4.22 0.59 -7.06
C TRP A 93 2.81 1.03 -6.65
N PHE A 94 2.67 2.19 -6.00
CA PHE A 94 1.36 2.69 -5.58
C PHE A 94 0.49 3.09 -6.77
N LYS A 95 1.07 3.69 -7.82
CA LYS A 95 0.35 3.96 -9.08
C LYS A 95 -0.19 2.68 -9.72
N LEU A 96 0.61 1.60 -9.73
CA LEU A 96 0.17 0.29 -10.24
C LEU A 96 -1.00 -0.25 -9.43
N MET A 97 -0.87 -0.24 -8.10
CA MET A 97 -1.96 -0.69 -7.22
C MET A 97 -3.22 0.14 -7.40
N TYR A 98 -3.10 1.47 -7.39
CA TYR A 98 -4.22 2.39 -7.57
C TYR A 98 -4.97 2.15 -8.88
N ARG A 99 -4.25 1.98 -9.99
CA ARG A 99 -4.87 1.80 -11.30
C ARG A 99 -5.54 0.44 -11.48
N HIS A 100 -4.98 -0.62 -10.90
CA HIS A 100 -5.35 -1.99 -11.28
C HIS A 100 -6.09 -2.78 -10.21
N MET A 101 -5.95 -2.42 -8.93
CA MET A 101 -6.30 -3.33 -7.84
C MET A 101 -7.02 -2.63 -6.68
N LEU A 102 -6.51 -1.48 -6.24
CA LEU A 102 -6.96 -0.80 -5.03
C LEU A 102 -8.46 -0.43 -5.05
N PRO A 103 -9.06 0.10 -6.14
CA PRO A 103 -10.49 0.43 -6.14
C PRO A 103 -11.36 -0.80 -5.92
N TYR A 104 -11.04 -1.91 -6.59
CA TYR A 104 -11.76 -3.17 -6.44
C TYR A 104 -11.67 -3.70 -5.00
N TRP A 105 -10.47 -3.71 -4.41
CA TRP A 105 -10.30 -4.12 -3.02
C TRP A 105 -11.05 -3.20 -2.04
N TRP A 106 -11.01 -1.88 -2.27
CA TRP A 106 -11.69 -0.89 -1.42
C TRP A 106 -13.21 -1.03 -1.45
N ASP A 107 -13.77 -1.34 -2.60
CA ASP A 107 -15.21 -1.47 -2.73
C ASP A 107 -15.70 -2.84 -2.16
N ASN A 108 -14.78 -3.77 -1.87
CA ASN A 108 -15.05 -5.13 -1.37
C ASN A 108 -14.38 -5.43 -0.01
N LEU A 109 -14.15 -4.41 0.80
CA LEU A 109 -13.38 -4.57 2.04
C LEU A 109 -14.00 -5.50 3.08
N HIS A 110 -15.30 -5.78 3.00
CA HIS A 110 -16.01 -6.69 3.90
C HIS A 110 -15.75 -8.18 3.59
N ARG A 111 -15.11 -8.47 2.46
CA ARG A 111 -14.89 -9.84 1.93
C ARG A 111 -13.47 -10.01 1.37
N LEU A 112 -12.49 -9.35 1.99
CA LEU A 112 -11.11 -9.36 1.52
C LEU A 112 -10.53 -10.78 1.39
N ASP A 113 -10.82 -11.66 2.35
CA ASP A 113 -10.30 -13.03 2.34
C ASP A 113 -10.82 -13.85 1.15
N GLU A 114 -12.05 -13.58 0.69
CA GLU A 114 -12.64 -14.26 -0.47
C GLU A 114 -12.03 -13.83 -1.80
N ILE A 115 -11.60 -12.57 -1.89
CA ILE A 115 -11.05 -11.98 -3.10
C ILE A 115 -9.52 -11.95 -3.11
N ALA A 116 -8.90 -12.40 -2.02
CA ALA A 116 -7.46 -12.51 -1.89
C ALA A 116 -6.93 -13.57 -2.86
N GLU A 117 -5.89 -13.23 -3.60
CA GLU A 117 -5.19 -14.13 -4.52
C GLU A 117 -3.70 -14.21 -4.18
N PRO A 118 -3.33 -14.59 -2.93
CA PRO A 118 -1.93 -14.60 -2.49
C PRO A 118 -1.07 -15.58 -3.31
N GLN A 119 -1.68 -16.59 -3.93
CA GLN A 119 -0.98 -17.57 -4.75
C GLN A 119 -0.64 -17.05 -6.16
N LYS A 120 -1.23 -15.94 -6.62
CA LYS A 120 -0.95 -15.39 -7.95
C LYS A 120 0.09 -14.27 -7.88
N ILE A 121 1.05 -14.31 -8.81
CA ILE A 121 1.98 -13.19 -9.03
C ILE A 121 1.45 -12.37 -10.21
N ARG A 122 1.09 -11.12 -9.94
CA ARG A 122 0.71 -10.15 -10.96
C ARG A 122 1.97 -9.44 -11.43
N SER A 123 2.49 -9.87 -12.58
CA SER A 123 3.68 -9.26 -13.17
C SER A 123 3.31 -8.05 -14.04
N PHE A 124 3.97 -6.93 -13.78
CA PHE A 124 3.94 -5.72 -14.61
C PHE A 124 5.25 -5.52 -15.39
N VAL A 125 6.18 -6.47 -15.29
CA VAL A 125 7.40 -6.49 -16.11
C VAL A 125 7.04 -6.97 -17.51
N LYS A 126 7.39 -6.18 -18.53
CA LYS A 126 7.21 -6.59 -19.94
C LYS A 126 8.04 -7.84 -20.22
N LYS A 127 7.41 -8.85 -20.82
CA LYS A 127 8.14 -9.98 -21.39
C LYS A 127 8.85 -9.49 -22.65
N LEU A 128 10.14 -9.78 -22.75
CA LEU A 128 10.95 -9.56 -23.95
C LEU A 128 10.41 -10.39 -25.12
#